data_AF-A0A962FCX0-F1
#
_entry.id   AF-A0A962FCX0-F1
#
_cell.length_a   1.000
_cell.length_b   1.000
_cell.length_c   1.000
_cell.angle_alpha   90.00
_cell.angle_beta   90.00
_cell.angle_gamma   90.00
#
_symmetry.space_group_name_H-M   'P 1'
#
loop_
_entity.id
_entity.type
_entity.pdbx_description
1 polymer ?
#
loop_
_entity_poly.entity_id
_entity_poly.type
_entity_poly.pdbx_seq_one_letter_code
_entity_poly.pdbx_strand_id
1 'polypeptide(L)'
;MGISLYDVSVAGFLQTLTGVAGFLEKGRVHLADKPGALEEVVAGRLWPDMFPFSFQVISVVHHSQGAIEGARKGTFSPRAEGPKDYAGLQQLVADARTMLKGVTREEMDALEGK
;
A
#
# COMPACT_ATOMS: atom_id res chain seq x y z
N MET A 1 -18.83 18.75 14.56
CA MET A 1 -17.83 18.54 13.49
C MET A 1 -17.75 17.05 13.25
N GLY A 2 -18.25 16.58 12.10
CA GLY A 2 -17.97 15.23 11.63
C GLY A 2 -16.79 15.30 10.67
N ILE A 3 -15.91 14.30 10.73
CA ILE A 3 -14.93 14.04 9.67
C ILE A 3 -15.59 13.11 8.64
N SER A 4 -15.36 13.35 7.35
CA SER A 4 -15.96 12.51 6.29
C SER A 4 -15.24 11.17 6.17
N LEU A 5 -15.92 10.15 5.64
CA LEU A 5 -15.29 8.88 5.31
C LEU A 5 -14.13 9.06 4.33
N TYR A 6 -14.24 9.94 3.34
CA TYR A 6 -13.14 10.24 2.42
C TYR A 6 -11.88 10.73 3.15
N ASP A 7 -12.02 11.64 4.12
CA ASP A 7 -10.87 12.25 4.81
C ASP A 7 -10.13 11.25 5.70
N VAL A 8 -10.86 10.36 6.39
CA VAL A 8 -10.23 9.31 7.23
C VAL A 8 -9.70 8.12 6.42
N SER A 9 -10.12 7.96 5.17
CA SER A 9 -9.72 6.84 4.31
C SER A 9 -8.81 7.30 3.17
N VAL A 10 -9.36 7.67 2.02
CA VAL A 10 -8.63 7.98 0.78
C VAL A 10 -7.52 9.01 1.01
N ALA A 11 -7.81 10.10 1.71
CA ALA A 11 -6.80 11.13 1.98
C ALA A 11 -5.64 10.60 2.84
N GLY A 12 -5.95 9.90 3.93
CA GLY A 12 -4.94 9.28 4.81
C GLY A 12 -4.15 8.16 4.14
N PHE A 13 -4.80 7.34 3.32
CA PHE A 13 -4.17 6.29 2.54
C PHE A 13 -3.21 6.86 1.48
N LEU A 14 -3.60 7.93 0.78
CA LEU A 14 -2.73 8.62 -0.17
C LEU A 14 -1.48 9.22 0.49
N GLN A 15 -1.63 9.82 1.67
CA GLN A 15 -0.50 10.31 2.45
C GLN A 15 0.46 9.17 2.82
N THR A 16 -0.08 8.07 3.34
CA THR A 16 0.70 6.89 3.76
C THR A 16 1.45 6.27 2.59
N LEU A 17 0.76 5.99 1.48
CA LEU A 17 1.38 5.40 0.29
C LEU A 17 2.40 6.34 -0.37
N THR A 18 2.22 7.65 -0.25
CA THR A 18 3.23 8.62 -0.71
C THR A 18 4.50 8.54 0.13
N GLY A 19 4.38 8.39 1.45
CA GLY A 19 5.53 8.13 2.34
C GLY A 19 6.23 6.81 1.98
N VAL A 20 5.46 5.77 1.69
CA VAL A 20 5.97 4.45 1.30
C VAL A 20 6.72 4.49 -0.02
N ALA A 21 6.13 5.11 -1.05
CA ALA A 21 6.81 5.33 -2.32
C ALA A 21 8.13 6.09 -2.13
N GLY A 22 8.13 7.09 -1.24
CA GLY A 22 9.32 7.89 -0.93
C GLY A 22 10.46 7.09 -0.31
N PHE A 23 10.20 6.26 0.70
CA PHE A 23 11.28 5.46 1.30
C PHE A 23 11.71 4.29 0.41
N LEU A 24 10.81 3.72 -0.39
CA LEU A 24 11.18 2.67 -1.34
C LEU A 24 12.15 3.22 -2.40
N GLU A 25 11.89 4.40 -2.93
CA GLU A 25 12.82 5.00 -3.89
C GLU A 25 14.17 5.34 -3.25
N LYS A 26 14.17 5.87 -2.02
CA LYS A 26 15.42 6.11 -1.28
C LYS A 26 16.21 4.81 -1.05
N GLY A 27 15.53 3.72 -0.69
CA GLY A 27 16.14 2.41 -0.50
C GLY A 27 16.76 1.88 -1.79
N ARG A 28 16.01 1.95 -2.91
CA ARG A 28 16.50 1.57 -4.24
C ARG A 28 17.78 2.33 -4.63
N VAL A 29 17.78 3.66 -4.46
CA VAL A 29 18.95 4.50 -4.76
C VAL A 29 20.13 4.18 -3.84
N HIS A 30 19.90 4.02 -2.54
CA HIS A 30 20.97 3.73 -1.58
C HIS A 30 21.65 2.37 -1.80
N LEU A 31 20.94 1.41 -2.39
CA LEU A 31 21.39 0.03 -2.56
C LEU A 31 21.80 -0.29 -4.01
N ALA A 32 21.78 0.68 -4.94
CA ALA A 32 22.01 0.46 -6.36
C ALA A 32 23.36 -0.20 -6.68
N ASP A 33 24.42 0.16 -5.94
CA ASP A 33 25.78 -0.36 -6.14
C ASP A 33 26.09 -1.62 -5.32
N LYS A 34 25.07 -2.23 -4.69
CA LYS A 34 25.22 -3.40 -3.81
C LYS A 34 24.45 -4.59 -4.38
N PRO A 35 25.09 -5.45 -5.19
CA PRO A 35 24.45 -6.64 -5.75
C PRO A 35 23.83 -7.51 -4.66
N GLY A 36 22.58 -7.93 -4.84
CA GLY A 36 21.85 -8.77 -3.88
C GLY A 36 21.18 -8.03 -2.71
N ALA A 37 21.49 -6.75 -2.49
CA ALA A 37 20.99 -6.05 -1.31
C ALA A 37 19.48 -5.77 -1.35
N LEU A 38 18.90 -5.59 -2.53
CA LEU A 38 17.44 -5.40 -2.66
C LEU A 38 16.69 -6.70 -2.39
N GLU A 39 17.23 -7.83 -2.83
CA GLU A 39 16.71 -9.17 -2.56
C GLU A 39 16.77 -9.48 -1.07
N GLU A 40 17.87 -9.15 -0.40
CA GLU A 40 18.01 -9.27 1.05
C GLU A 40 16.98 -8.41 1.80
N VAL A 41 16.77 -7.15 1.39
CA VAL A 41 15.75 -6.29 2.00
C VAL A 41 14.35 -6.88 1.83
N VAL A 42 14.02 -7.35 0.63
CA VAL A 42 12.70 -7.92 0.29
C VAL A 42 12.39 -9.16 1.15
N ALA A 43 13.39 -10.00 1.42
CA ALA A 43 13.29 -11.19 2.27
C ALA A 43 13.47 -10.90 3.77
N GLY A 44 14.01 -9.72 4.11
CA GLY A 44 14.37 -9.31 5.46
C GLY A 44 13.18 -9.26 6.41
N ARG A 45 13.44 -9.63 7.67
CA ARG A 45 12.47 -9.61 8.78
C ARG A 45 13.06 -8.82 9.94
N LEU A 46 12.20 -8.13 10.69
CA LEU A 46 12.61 -7.44 11.93
C LEU A 46 12.80 -8.42 13.09
N TRP A 47 12.01 -9.49 13.13
CA TRP A 47 12.10 -10.57 14.11
C TRP A 47 11.75 -11.92 13.45
N PRO A 48 12.25 -13.07 13.94
CA PRO A 48 12.09 -14.35 13.26
C PRO A 48 10.64 -14.77 12.94
N ASP A 49 9.67 -14.42 13.78
CA ASP A 49 8.26 -14.76 13.58
C ASP A 49 7.46 -13.71 12.79
N MET A 50 8.06 -12.57 12.47
CA MET A 50 7.42 -11.52 11.67
C MET A 50 7.49 -11.82 10.19
N PHE A 51 6.46 -11.45 9.44
CA PHE A 51 6.49 -11.52 7.97
C PHE A 51 7.56 -10.60 7.36
N PRO A 52 8.12 -10.98 6.19
CA PRO A 52 9.20 -10.24 5.55
C PRO A 52 8.74 -8.86 5.05
N PHE A 53 9.71 -7.99 4.74
CA PHE A 53 9.46 -6.63 4.24
C PHE A 53 8.49 -6.58 3.05
N SER A 54 8.62 -7.51 2.10
CA SER A 54 7.70 -7.64 0.97
C SER A 54 6.24 -7.74 1.41
N PHE A 55 5.94 -8.60 2.38
CA PHE A 55 4.60 -8.76 2.94
C PHE A 55 4.12 -7.47 3.61
N GLN A 56 4.99 -6.71 4.26
CA GLN A 56 4.61 -5.45 4.90
C GLN A 56 4.17 -4.41 3.86
N VAL A 57 4.93 -4.22 2.78
CA VAL A 57 4.57 -3.28 1.69
C VAL A 57 3.27 -3.70 1.01
N ILE A 58 3.15 -5.00 0.75
CA ILE A 58 1.93 -5.62 0.25
C ILE A 58 0.72 -5.35 1.15
N SER A 59 0.90 -5.48 2.47
CA SER A 59 -0.17 -5.26 3.46
C SER A 59 -0.62 -3.81 3.48
N VAL A 60 0.31 -2.86 3.31
CA VAL A 60 -0.04 -1.43 3.19
C VAL A 60 -0.99 -1.21 2.00
N VAL A 61 -0.70 -1.81 0.84
CA VAL A 61 -1.58 -1.69 -0.35
C VAL A 61 -2.91 -2.39 -0.12
N HIS A 62 -2.91 -3.58 0.50
CA HIS A 62 -4.13 -4.31 0.84
C HIS A 62 -5.09 -3.49 1.72
N HIS A 63 -4.56 -2.85 2.76
CA HIS A 63 -5.34 -2.05 3.70
C HIS A 63 -5.60 -0.62 3.22
N SER A 64 -5.09 -0.25 2.05
CA SER A 64 -5.36 1.03 1.41
C SER A 64 -6.32 0.83 0.22
N GLN A 65 -5.77 0.43 -0.94
CA GLN A 65 -6.56 0.17 -2.15
C GLN A 65 -7.63 -0.91 -1.90
N GLY A 66 -7.24 -2.02 -1.27
CA GLY A 66 -8.17 -3.13 -1.03
C GLY A 66 -9.29 -2.76 -0.04
N ALA A 67 -9.06 -1.82 0.88
CA ALA A 67 -10.09 -1.32 1.78
C ALA A 67 -11.17 -0.53 1.00
N ILE A 68 -10.76 0.31 0.05
CA ILE A 68 -11.69 1.04 -0.82
C ILE A 68 -12.47 0.10 -1.74
N GLU A 69 -11.79 -0.87 -2.36
CA GLU A 69 -12.43 -1.89 -3.18
C GLU A 69 -13.42 -2.74 -2.36
N GLY A 70 -13.04 -3.10 -1.14
CA GLY A 70 -13.88 -3.86 -0.22
C GLY A 70 -15.14 -3.09 0.21
N ALA A 71 -14.99 -1.79 0.52
CA ALA A 71 -16.11 -0.92 0.84
C ALA A 71 -17.08 -0.79 -0.35
N ARG A 72 -16.56 -0.60 -1.57
CA ARG A 72 -17.37 -0.58 -2.81
C ARG A 72 -18.13 -1.89 -3.04
N LYS A 73 -17.49 -3.03 -2.78
CA LYS A 73 -18.06 -4.37 -3.00
C LYS A 73 -18.97 -4.83 -1.85
N GLY A 74 -18.86 -4.22 -0.67
CA GLY A 74 -19.51 -4.70 0.56
C GLY A 74 -18.92 -5.99 1.13
N THR A 75 -17.77 -6.46 0.61
CA THR A 75 -17.08 -7.66 1.09
C THR A 75 -15.57 -7.47 1.00
N PHE A 76 -14.85 -8.00 1.99
CA PHE A 76 -13.38 -7.97 2.05
C PHE A 76 -12.84 -9.39 2.18
N SER A 77 -11.75 -9.69 1.50
CA SER A 77 -11.16 -11.03 1.48
C SER A 77 -9.64 -10.94 1.45
N PRO A 78 -8.92 -11.94 1.97
CA PRO A 78 -7.46 -11.97 1.89
C PRO A 78 -6.98 -11.81 0.45
N ARG A 79 -5.92 -11.02 0.25
CA ARG A 79 -5.32 -10.87 -1.08
C ARG A 79 -4.53 -12.10 -1.51
N ALA A 80 -4.42 -12.30 -2.82
CA ALA A 80 -3.49 -13.24 -3.42
C ALA A 80 -2.02 -12.86 -3.15
N GLU A 81 -1.07 -13.76 -3.43
CA GLU A 81 0.36 -13.46 -3.33
C GLU A 81 0.73 -12.21 -4.14
N GLY A 82 1.70 -11.44 -3.65
CA GLY A 82 2.20 -10.24 -4.32
C GLY A 82 3.57 -10.43 -4.97
N PRO A 83 4.12 -9.35 -5.54
CA PRO A 83 5.46 -9.35 -6.12
C PRO A 83 6.51 -9.73 -5.06
N LYS A 84 7.55 -10.43 -5.52
CA LYS A 84 8.64 -10.96 -4.69
C LYS A 84 9.97 -10.26 -4.97
N ASP A 85 9.94 -9.16 -5.70
CA ASP A 85 11.10 -8.32 -6.00
C ASP A 85 10.80 -6.84 -5.69
N TYR A 86 11.86 -6.05 -5.54
CA TYR A 86 11.76 -4.66 -5.08
C TYR A 86 11.02 -3.77 -6.09
N ALA A 87 11.27 -3.97 -7.39
CA ALA A 87 10.66 -3.18 -8.45
C ALA A 87 9.14 -3.41 -8.52
N GLY A 88 8.71 -4.66 -8.40
CA GLY A 88 7.30 -5.03 -8.33
C GLY A 88 6.61 -4.45 -7.10
N LEU A 89 7.29 -4.37 -5.95
CA LEU A 89 6.74 -3.68 -4.77
C LEU A 89 6.59 -2.17 -5.01
N GLN A 90 7.55 -1.52 -5.68
CA GLN A 90 7.42 -0.11 -6.07
C GLN A 90 6.24 0.10 -7.02
N GLN A 91 6.10 -0.75 -8.03
CA GLN A 91 5.00 -0.68 -8.99
C GLN A 91 3.64 -0.88 -8.30
N LEU A 92 3.54 -1.86 -7.40
CA LEU A 92 2.32 -2.12 -6.63
C LEU A 92 1.86 -0.89 -5.83
N VAL A 93 2.81 -0.18 -5.21
CA VAL A 93 2.51 1.07 -4.47
C VAL A 93 2.12 2.20 -5.44
N ALA A 94 2.76 2.30 -6.61
CA ALA A 94 2.44 3.30 -7.62
C ALA A 94 1.04 3.10 -8.20
N ASP A 95 0.65 1.86 -8.48
CA ASP A 95 -0.67 1.50 -9.00
C ASP A 95 -1.75 1.82 -7.98
N ALA A 96 -1.54 1.46 -6.70
CA ALA A 96 -2.47 1.77 -5.62
C ALA A 96 -2.68 3.28 -5.45
N ARG A 97 -1.61 4.08 -5.54
CA ARG A 97 -1.72 5.55 -5.50
C ARG A 97 -2.49 6.09 -6.70
N THR A 98 -2.29 5.51 -7.88
CA THR A 98 -2.99 5.92 -9.10
C THR A 98 -4.48 5.63 -8.99
N MET A 99 -4.85 4.44 -8.50
CA MET A 99 -6.24 4.07 -8.23
C MET A 99 -6.88 5.05 -7.24
N LEU A 100 -6.26 5.25 -6.07
CA LEU A 100 -6.81 6.12 -5.03
C LEU A 100 -6.96 7.58 -5.44
N LYS A 101 -6.09 8.10 -6.30
CA LYS A 101 -6.24 9.46 -6.87
C LYS A 101 -7.47 9.60 -7.76
N GLY A 102 -7.96 8.50 -8.33
CA GLY A 102 -9.19 8.48 -9.13
C GLY A 102 -10.47 8.36 -8.29
N VAL A 103 -10.36 8.13 -6.97
CA VAL A 103 -11.51 8.02 -6.08
C VAL A 103 -11.98 9.42 -5.67
N THR A 104 -13.28 9.71 -5.85
CA THR A 104 -13.84 11.02 -5.48
C THR A 104 -14.41 11.03 -4.07
N ARG A 105 -14.58 12.23 -3.51
CA ARG A 105 -15.20 12.42 -2.19
C ARG A 105 -16.64 11.95 -2.19
N GLU A 106 -17.39 12.34 -3.21
CA GLU A 106 -18.81 12.04 -3.35
C GLU A 106 -19.06 10.53 -3.42
N GLU A 107 -18.20 9.81 -4.13
CA GLU A 107 -18.27 8.35 -4.22
C GLU A 107 -18.08 7.69 -2.85
N MET A 108 -17.06 8.12 -2.11
CA MET A 108 -16.72 7.50 -0.83
C MET A 108 -17.73 7.84 0.26
N ASP A 109 -18.14 9.10 0.35
CA ASP A 109 -19.08 9.53 1.38
C ASP A 109 -20.47 8.91 1.14
N ALA A 110 -20.82 8.54 -0.10
CA ALA A 110 -22.03 7.78 -0.41
C ALA A 110 -22.02 6.31 0.09
N LEU A 111 -20.90 5.84 0.62
CA LEU A 111 -20.78 4.53 1.28
C LEU A 111 -21.02 4.60 2.79
N GLU A 112 -21.14 5.78 3.39
CA GLU A 112 -21.41 5.92 4.82
C GLU A 112 -22.73 5.24 5.23
N GLY A 113 -22.68 4.45 6.32
CA GLY A 113 -23.85 3.77 6.88
C GLY A 113 -24.29 2.49 6.15
N LYS A 114 -23.51 2.01 5.16
CA LYS A 114 -23.68 0.70 4.50
C LYS A 114 -22.78 -0.34 5.14
#